data_AF-A0A972R975-F1
#
_entry.id   AF-A0A972R975-F1
#
_cell.length_a   1.000
_cell.length_b   1.000
_cell.length_c   1.000
_cell.angle_alpha   90.00
_cell.angle_beta   90.00
_cell.angle_gamma   90.00
#
_symmetry.space_group_name_H-M   'P 1'
#
loop_
_entity.id
_entity.type
_entity.pdbx_description
1 polymer ?
#
loop_
_entity_poly.entity_id
_entity_poly.type
_entity_poly.pdbx_seq_one_letter_code
_entity_poly.pdbx_strand_id
1 'polypeptide(L)'
;MDYRIWYSIESFANFIIANTELRNKTFVKKKMYESDANNIRNFHTMPDHIKKILYLDAPDLIVEIDHEPIFSVEVSTEAGTGHNVFQRFARLAASVENNVPSFYIYPEAVIITRQNTAPRWDRINPLIFKALDDVMSIYKIPSLFYYFPTDYKTHNDAFTSPNLIHKGLRFDPNRNYAGSPLGTDSEMTLMFAAMDEIVGVVERHGAIVGRDKLLSKRPIINRRAFMNQEFVSKGGTMDTSPLSAIEKIPTQYLLNYLIRFENSQYHIGELLRSRQETIIYKVDAKFRGDPYPGALAAIDYLKCREGKSFEERRYNLIMVWGNLTIDNTNRTLSISSTKSTINDFVKSVQASENKNILSKDYSQISNSEIPRYYMQVRYGSTYSKVKHIRVFSYFADAILFPDGSLWRDA
;
A
#
# COMPACT_ATOMS: atom_id res chain seq x y z
N MET A 1 3.97 -20.82 22.56
CA MET A 1 3.63 -19.93 21.45
C MET A 1 4.86 -19.12 21.16
N ASP A 2 5.47 -19.36 20.01
CA ASP A 2 6.74 -18.76 19.63
C ASP A 2 6.47 -17.55 18.76
N TYR A 3 6.77 -16.37 19.29
CA TYR A 3 6.62 -15.13 18.54
C TYR A 3 7.81 -14.93 17.62
N ARG A 4 7.54 -14.43 16.42
CA ARG A 4 8.59 -13.92 15.53
C ARG A 4 8.21 -12.55 15.02
N ILE A 5 9.20 -11.66 15.06
CA ILE A 5 9.04 -10.25 14.73
C ILE A 5 9.94 -9.95 13.55
N TRP A 6 9.32 -9.82 12.38
CA TRP A 6 9.98 -9.46 11.15
C TRP A 6 10.07 -7.94 11.06
N TYR A 7 11.27 -7.41 10.84
CA TYR A 7 11.48 -5.96 10.87
C TYR A 7 12.26 -5.45 9.67
N SER A 8 11.87 -4.29 9.16
CA SER A 8 12.70 -3.47 8.28
C SER A 8 13.75 -2.72 9.11
N ILE A 9 13.33 -2.05 10.19
CA ILE A 9 14.22 -1.28 11.08
C ILE A 9 14.16 -1.87 12.49
N GLU A 10 15.30 -2.26 13.04
CA GLU A 10 15.34 -2.95 14.33
C GLU A 10 14.94 -2.06 15.52
N SER A 11 15.27 -0.77 15.49
CA SER A 11 14.87 0.18 16.53
C SER A 11 13.35 0.31 16.63
N PHE A 12 12.65 0.28 15.49
CA PHE A 12 11.19 0.29 15.47
C PHE A 12 10.60 -1.03 16.00
N ALA A 13 11.23 -2.17 15.72
CA ALA A 13 10.83 -3.43 16.35
C ALA A 13 10.99 -3.41 17.87
N ASN A 14 12.12 -2.89 18.36
CA ASN A 14 12.35 -2.73 19.81
C ASN A 14 11.29 -1.81 20.45
N PHE A 15 10.90 -0.74 19.74
CA PHE A 15 9.86 0.18 20.18
C PHE A 15 8.50 -0.52 20.33
N ILE A 16 8.06 -1.28 19.33
CA ILE A 16 6.80 -2.03 19.41
C ILE A 16 6.87 -3.08 20.52
N ILE A 17 7.96 -3.84 20.62
CA ILE A 17 8.12 -4.87 21.65
C ILE A 17 8.01 -4.27 23.04
N ALA A 18 8.79 -3.23 23.33
CA ALA A 18 8.89 -2.66 24.67
C ALA A 18 7.59 -2.04 25.18
N ASN A 19 6.73 -1.58 24.28
CA ASN A 19 5.49 -0.89 24.62
C ASN A 19 4.22 -1.76 24.48
N THR A 20 4.36 -3.03 24.13
CA THR A 20 3.25 -4.00 24.01
C THR A 20 3.50 -5.21 24.90
N GLU A 21 2.51 -6.08 25.04
CA GLU A 21 2.60 -7.34 25.79
C GLU A 21 3.66 -8.30 25.20
N LEU A 22 4.17 -8.04 23.98
CA LEU A 22 5.28 -8.77 23.39
C LEU A 22 6.54 -8.74 24.26
N ARG A 23 6.77 -7.68 25.06
CA ARG A 23 7.90 -7.62 26.02
C ARG A 23 7.90 -8.77 27.03
N ASN A 24 6.71 -9.32 27.32
CA ASN A 24 6.50 -10.40 28.28
C ASN A 24 6.49 -11.78 27.62
N LYS A 25 6.77 -11.87 26.31
CA LYS A 25 6.71 -13.11 25.53
C LYS A 25 8.12 -13.58 25.14
N THR A 26 8.22 -14.86 24.82
CA THR A 26 9.38 -15.41 24.13
C THR A 26 9.26 -15.10 22.65
N PHE A 27 10.23 -14.35 22.11
CA PHE A 27 10.22 -13.97 20.70
C PHE A 27 11.60 -14.07 20.06
N VAL A 28 11.61 -14.17 18.73
CA VAL A 28 12.82 -14.02 17.91
C VAL A 28 12.61 -12.87 16.92
N LYS A 29 13.56 -11.93 16.88
CA LYS A 29 13.58 -10.89 15.86
C LYS A 29 14.28 -11.42 14.60
N LYS A 30 13.73 -11.12 13.43
CA LYS A 30 14.33 -11.47 12.13
C LYS A 30 14.29 -10.28 11.20
N LYS A 31 15.40 -10.01 10.52
CA LYS A 31 15.44 -9.02 9.44
C LYS A 31 14.47 -9.46 8.35
N MET A 32 13.60 -8.55 7.94
CA MET A 32 12.71 -8.73 6.81
C MET A 32 13.44 -8.26 5.55
N TYR A 33 13.49 -9.10 4.53
CA TYR A 33 14.00 -8.73 3.21
C TYR A 33 12.80 -8.38 2.34
N GLU A 34 12.74 -7.14 1.86
CA GLU A 34 11.51 -6.53 1.34
C GLU A 34 11.08 -7.08 -0.03
N SER A 35 12.03 -7.44 -0.88
CA SER A 35 11.77 -8.09 -2.18
C SER A 35 13.05 -8.66 -2.78
N ASP A 36 12.92 -9.59 -3.74
CA ASP A 36 14.06 -10.06 -4.54
C ASP A 36 14.67 -8.91 -5.37
N ALA A 37 13.85 -7.94 -5.78
CA ALA A 37 14.32 -6.75 -6.49
C ALA A 37 15.37 -5.95 -5.70
N ASN A 38 15.24 -5.86 -4.37
CA ASN A 38 16.13 -5.08 -3.52
C ASN A 38 17.13 -5.96 -2.73
N ASN A 39 16.79 -7.21 -2.44
CA ASN A 39 17.55 -8.12 -1.59
C ASN A 39 17.76 -9.48 -2.25
N ILE A 40 18.34 -9.47 -3.45
CA ILE A 40 18.64 -10.62 -4.31
C ILE A 40 19.22 -11.83 -3.54
N ARG A 41 20.13 -11.58 -2.60
CA ARG A 41 20.86 -12.64 -1.89
C ARG A 41 20.05 -13.35 -0.82
N ASN A 42 19.05 -12.69 -0.23
CA ASN A 42 18.44 -13.19 1.00
C ASN A 42 16.91 -13.33 0.92
N PHE A 43 16.24 -12.69 -0.05
CA PHE A 43 14.77 -12.73 -0.13
C PHE A 43 14.20 -14.15 -0.23
N HIS A 44 14.93 -15.07 -0.87
CA HIS A 44 14.51 -16.46 -0.99
C HIS A 44 14.31 -17.15 0.36
N THR A 45 15.02 -16.70 1.41
CA THR A 45 14.91 -17.23 2.79
C THR A 45 13.63 -16.80 3.51
N MET A 46 12.88 -15.82 2.99
CA MET A 46 11.62 -15.40 3.60
C MET A 46 10.58 -16.54 3.51
N PRO A 47 9.85 -16.87 4.59
CA PRO A 47 8.79 -17.86 4.51
C PRO A 47 7.67 -17.49 3.52
N ASP A 48 6.98 -18.48 2.96
CA ASP A 48 5.89 -18.27 1.97
C ASP A 48 4.79 -17.35 2.51
N HIS A 49 4.34 -17.56 3.73
CA HIS A 49 3.28 -16.76 4.36
C HIS A 49 3.69 -15.30 4.58
N ILE A 50 5.00 -15.03 4.78
CA ILE A 50 5.52 -13.66 4.81
C ILE A 50 5.61 -13.09 3.40
N LYS A 51 6.14 -13.85 2.42
CA LYS A 51 6.20 -13.40 1.01
C LYS A 51 4.82 -13.03 0.45
N LYS A 52 3.76 -13.69 0.90
CA LYS A 52 2.37 -13.37 0.57
C LYS A 52 1.92 -11.99 1.06
N ILE A 53 2.51 -11.47 2.14
CA ILE A 53 2.29 -10.08 2.60
C ILE A 53 3.17 -9.10 1.80
N LEU A 54 4.36 -9.52 1.38
CA LEU A 54 5.36 -8.68 0.69
C LEU A 54 5.15 -8.54 -0.83
N TYR A 55 4.16 -9.22 -1.42
CA TYR A 55 4.02 -9.33 -2.88
C TYR A 55 3.82 -8.00 -3.62
N LEU A 56 3.21 -7.01 -2.97
CA LEU A 56 3.11 -5.65 -3.50
C LEU A 56 4.32 -4.82 -3.08
N ASP A 57 4.45 -4.61 -1.77
CA ASP A 57 5.54 -3.89 -1.13
C ASP A 57 5.61 -4.30 0.35
N ALA A 58 6.73 -4.03 1.02
CA ALA A 58 6.94 -4.48 2.39
C ALA A 58 6.45 -3.47 3.43
N PRO A 59 5.72 -3.89 4.49
CA PRO A 59 5.47 -3.06 5.65
C PRO A 59 6.76 -2.85 6.46
N ASP A 60 6.74 -1.99 7.48
CA ASP A 60 7.90 -1.77 8.34
C ASP A 60 8.12 -2.90 9.37
N LEU A 61 7.04 -3.58 9.79
CA LEU A 61 7.08 -4.66 10.77
C LEU A 61 5.94 -5.67 10.55
N ILE A 62 6.20 -6.96 10.81
CA ILE A 62 5.18 -8.03 10.86
C ILE A 62 5.43 -8.85 12.12
N VAL A 63 4.38 -9.10 12.90
CA VAL A 63 4.40 -10.04 14.03
C VAL A 63 3.67 -11.30 13.63
N GLU A 64 4.28 -12.45 13.89
CA GLU A 64 3.66 -13.76 13.75
C GLU A 64 3.77 -14.56 15.05
N ILE A 65 2.86 -15.51 15.21
CA ILE A 65 2.84 -16.50 16.29
C ILE A 65 2.69 -17.88 15.64
N ASP A 66 3.57 -18.83 15.97
CA ASP A 66 3.50 -20.21 15.46
C ASP A 66 3.31 -20.29 13.92
N HIS A 67 4.03 -19.44 13.18
CA HIS A 67 3.98 -19.29 11.70
C HIS A 67 2.73 -18.60 11.11
N GLU A 68 1.84 -18.06 11.94
CA GLU A 68 0.70 -17.28 11.49
C GLU A 68 0.91 -15.78 11.77
N PRO A 69 0.94 -14.92 10.74
CA PRO A 69 0.98 -13.47 10.92
C PRO A 69 -0.28 -12.98 11.65
N ILE A 70 -0.08 -12.18 12.69
CA ILE A 70 -1.16 -11.67 13.54
C ILE A 70 -1.40 -10.18 13.38
N PHE A 71 -0.40 -9.41 12.98
CA PHE A 71 -0.56 -8.04 12.49
C PHE A 71 0.70 -7.53 11.77
N SER A 72 0.54 -6.48 10.96
CA SER A 72 1.61 -5.69 10.36
C SER A 72 1.54 -4.23 10.77
N VAL A 73 2.66 -3.52 10.72
CA VAL A 73 2.76 -2.10 11.06
C VAL A 73 3.51 -1.35 9.98
N GLU A 74 2.97 -0.20 9.62
CA GLU A 74 3.53 0.73 8.65
C GLU A 74 3.64 2.11 9.30
N VAL A 75 4.80 2.76 9.19
CA VAL A 75 5.06 4.07 9.80
C VAL A 75 5.67 5.05 8.80
N SER A 76 5.04 6.21 8.65
CA SER A 76 5.54 7.29 7.81
C SER A 76 5.69 8.58 8.59
N THR A 77 6.66 9.39 8.17
CA THR A 77 6.91 10.76 8.65
C THR A 77 6.71 11.80 7.54
N GLU A 78 6.14 11.38 6.41
CA GLU A 78 5.94 12.23 5.24
C GLU A 78 4.73 13.16 5.39
N ALA A 79 4.67 14.19 4.56
CA ALA A 79 3.50 15.07 4.51
C ALA A 79 2.31 14.33 3.89
N GLY A 80 1.11 14.51 4.47
CA GLY A 80 -0.07 13.71 4.13
C GLY A 80 -1.00 14.30 3.06
N THR A 81 -0.65 15.42 2.43
CA THR A 81 -1.50 16.10 1.46
C THR A 81 -1.66 15.32 0.14
N GLY A 82 -2.86 15.37 -0.43
CA GLY A 82 -3.17 14.81 -1.74
C GLY A 82 -2.95 13.30 -1.79
N HIS A 83 -2.12 12.85 -2.74
CA HIS A 83 -1.80 11.43 -2.95
C HIS A 83 -0.83 10.86 -1.91
N ASN A 84 -0.13 11.69 -1.14
CA ASN A 84 1.03 11.25 -0.36
C ASN A 84 0.68 10.27 0.75
N VAL A 85 -0.44 10.49 1.45
CA VAL A 85 -0.90 9.58 2.50
C VAL A 85 -1.20 8.17 1.97
N PHE A 86 -1.45 8.03 0.67
CA PHE A 86 -1.75 6.74 0.06
C PHE A 86 -0.52 6.00 -0.44
N GLN A 87 0.68 6.59 -0.48
CA GLN A 87 1.90 5.99 -1.05
C GLN A 87 2.20 4.57 -0.54
N ARG A 88 1.87 4.33 0.75
CA ARG A 88 2.10 3.08 1.46
C ARG A 88 0.85 2.19 1.55
N PHE A 89 -0.28 2.63 0.98
CA PHE A 89 -1.57 1.94 1.07
C PHE A 89 -1.54 0.52 0.50
N ALA A 90 -0.76 0.28 -0.56
CA ALA A 90 -0.60 -1.07 -1.12
C ALA A 90 -0.02 -2.09 -0.11
N ARG A 91 0.80 -1.65 0.86
CA ARG A 91 1.34 -2.50 1.94
C ARG A 91 0.24 -2.93 2.92
N LEU A 92 -0.66 -2.00 3.23
CA LEU A 92 -1.81 -2.21 4.10
C LEU A 92 -2.81 -3.15 3.43
N ALA A 93 -3.14 -2.88 2.15
CA ALA A 93 -4.00 -3.74 1.34
C ALA A 93 -3.43 -5.16 1.27
N ALA A 94 -2.15 -5.33 0.95
CA ALA A 94 -1.50 -6.64 0.89
C ALA A 94 -1.61 -7.43 2.21
N SER A 95 -1.50 -6.74 3.36
CA SER A 95 -1.66 -7.38 4.68
C SER A 95 -3.10 -7.86 4.88
N VAL A 96 -4.07 -6.97 4.65
CA VAL A 96 -5.50 -7.27 4.84
C VAL A 96 -6.00 -8.34 3.88
N GLU A 97 -5.54 -8.32 2.62
CA GLU A 97 -5.82 -9.33 1.60
C GLU A 97 -5.39 -10.74 2.03
N ASN A 98 -4.36 -10.83 2.87
CA ASN A 98 -3.86 -12.08 3.45
C ASN A 98 -4.39 -12.34 4.86
N ASN A 99 -5.49 -11.70 5.25
CA ASN A 99 -6.12 -11.81 6.56
C ASN A 99 -5.23 -11.38 7.73
N VAL A 100 -4.32 -10.44 7.50
CA VAL A 100 -3.42 -9.90 8.51
C VAL A 100 -3.87 -8.48 8.86
N PRO A 101 -4.31 -8.23 10.11
CA PRO A 101 -4.60 -6.88 10.58
C PRO A 101 -3.44 -5.92 10.34
N SER A 102 -3.71 -4.68 9.95
CA SER A 102 -2.66 -3.68 9.68
C SER A 102 -2.82 -2.43 10.51
N PHE A 103 -1.70 -1.87 10.96
CA PHE A 103 -1.60 -0.59 11.65
C PHE A 103 -0.88 0.43 10.76
N TYR A 104 -1.47 1.61 10.58
CA TYR A 104 -0.86 2.70 9.83
C TYR A 104 -0.61 3.91 10.73
N ILE A 105 0.66 4.23 10.93
CA ILE A 105 1.11 5.39 11.70
C ILE A 105 1.50 6.49 10.71
N TYR A 106 0.78 7.61 10.73
CA TYR A 106 1.05 8.73 9.83
C TYR A 106 0.75 10.06 10.53
N PRO A 107 1.56 11.12 10.35
CA PRO A 107 1.32 12.40 11.01
C PRO A 107 0.01 13.05 10.57
N GLU A 108 -0.71 13.68 11.50
CA GLU A 108 -1.88 14.50 11.16
C GLU A 108 -1.50 15.69 10.28
N ALA A 109 -0.36 16.30 10.59
CA ALA A 109 0.27 17.33 9.79
C ALA A 109 1.76 17.36 10.06
N VAL A 110 2.55 17.74 9.05
CA VAL A 110 3.99 18.00 9.20
C VAL A 110 4.32 19.41 8.71
N ILE A 111 5.39 19.99 9.23
CA ILE A 111 5.85 21.29 8.76
C ILE A 111 6.57 21.11 7.42
N ILE A 112 6.15 21.89 6.43
CA ILE A 112 6.84 22.02 5.15
C ILE A 112 7.42 23.42 5.01
N THR A 113 8.64 23.48 4.49
CA THR A 113 9.33 24.74 4.17
C THR A 113 9.62 24.74 2.68
N ARG A 114 9.08 25.73 1.95
CA ARG A 114 9.42 25.95 0.53
C ARG A 114 10.26 27.21 0.42
N GLN A 115 11.08 27.30 -0.64
CA GLN A 115 11.90 28.48 -0.90
C GLN A 115 11.03 29.75 -0.86
N ASN A 116 11.50 30.77 -0.15
CA ASN A 116 10.87 32.08 -0.03
C ASN A 116 9.45 32.07 0.57
N THR A 117 9.07 31.03 1.30
CA THR A 117 7.78 30.99 2.02
C THR A 117 7.98 30.59 3.46
N ALA A 118 7.10 31.14 4.29
CA ALA A 118 7.02 30.85 5.70
C ALA A 118 6.67 29.34 5.91
N PRO A 119 7.37 28.61 6.80
CA PRO A 119 6.94 27.29 7.26
C PRO A 119 5.45 27.21 7.55
N ARG A 120 4.83 26.12 7.12
CA ARG A 120 3.41 25.87 7.36
C ARG A 120 3.13 24.40 7.60
N TRP A 121 2.03 24.12 8.28
CA TRP A 121 1.52 22.77 8.44
C TRP A 121 0.89 22.25 7.15
N ASP A 122 1.35 21.09 6.70
CA ASP A 122 0.77 20.33 5.59
C ASP A 122 -0.03 19.16 6.17
N ARG A 123 -1.36 19.28 6.08
CA ARG A 123 -2.31 18.40 6.76
C ARG A 123 -2.57 17.12 5.97
N ILE A 124 -2.91 16.06 6.68
CA ILE A 124 -3.31 14.79 6.09
C ILE A 124 -4.58 14.93 5.28
N ASN A 125 -4.62 14.23 4.14
CA ASN A 125 -5.82 14.06 3.36
C ASN A 125 -6.80 13.11 4.09
N PRO A 126 -8.00 13.56 4.48
CA PRO A 126 -8.95 12.75 5.27
C PRO A 126 -9.47 11.53 4.54
N LEU A 127 -9.40 11.49 3.20
CA LEU A 127 -9.89 10.36 2.41
C LEU A 127 -9.18 9.02 2.75
N ILE A 128 -8.00 9.06 3.37
CA ILE A 128 -7.34 7.86 3.89
C ILE A 128 -8.21 7.08 4.87
N PHE A 129 -8.97 7.76 5.73
CA PHE A 129 -9.80 7.11 6.74
C PHE A 129 -10.90 6.27 6.08
N LYS A 130 -11.53 6.83 5.05
CA LYS A 130 -12.55 6.14 4.26
C LYS A 130 -11.96 4.96 3.48
N ALA A 131 -10.78 5.12 2.89
CA ALA A 131 -10.12 4.04 2.16
C ALA A 131 -9.80 2.84 3.07
N LEU A 132 -9.31 3.09 4.28
CA LEU A 132 -9.04 2.05 5.27
C LEU A 132 -10.36 1.41 5.78
N ASP A 133 -11.41 2.20 6.00
CA ASP A 133 -12.73 1.68 6.37
C ASP A 133 -13.35 0.78 5.29
N ASP A 134 -13.16 1.10 4.01
CA ASP A 134 -13.62 0.28 2.88
C ASP A 134 -12.86 -1.04 2.79
N VAL A 135 -11.52 -1.00 2.90
CA VAL A 135 -10.68 -2.21 3.00
C VAL A 135 -11.13 -3.11 4.16
N MET A 136 -11.33 -2.53 5.35
CA MET A 136 -11.83 -3.28 6.52
C MET A 136 -13.21 -3.89 6.26
N SER A 137 -14.08 -3.16 5.57
CA SER A 137 -15.46 -3.59 5.31
C SER A 137 -15.54 -4.75 4.33
N ILE A 138 -14.68 -4.77 3.31
CA ILE A 138 -14.63 -5.84 2.30
C ILE A 138 -14.03 -7.11 2.90
N TYR A 139 -12.88 -6.99 3.58
CA TYR A 139 -12.14 -8.17 4.06
C TYR A 139 -12.56 -8.65 5.44
N LYS A 140 -13.26 -7.81 6.21
CA LYS A 140 -13.61 -8.04 7.63
C LYS A 140 -12.38 -8.22 8.53
N ILE A 141 -11.29 -7.53 8.19
CA ILE A 141 -10.01 -7.55 8.91
C ILE A 141 -9.66 -6.12 9.31
N PRO A 142 -9.18 -5.86 10.55
CA PRO A 142 -8.81 -4.51 10.98
C PRO A 142 -7.69 -3.88 10.15
N SER A 143 -7.86 -2.60 9.79
CA SER A 143 -6.86 -1.74 9.18
C SER A 143 -6.97 -0.37 9.82
N LEU A 144 -6.13 -0.14 10.83
CA LEU A 144 -6.32 0.91 11.83
C LEU A 144 -5.30 2.02 11.66
N PHE A 145 -5.77 3.26 11.73
CA PHE A 145 -4.94 4.45 11.60
C PHE A 145 -4.65 5.09 12.96
N TYR A 146 -3.41 5.48 13.20
CA TYR A 146 -2.97 6.22 14.38
C TYR A 146 -2.09 7.40 13.97
N TYR A 147 -2.25 8.53 14.65
CA TYR A 147 -1.41 9.68 14.33
C TYR A 147 0.02 9.49 14.82
N PHE A 148 0.99 9.72 13.93
CA PHE A 148 2.35 10.00 14.37
C PHE A 148 2.30 11.31 15.20
N PRO A 149 2.79 11.34 16.45
CA PRO A 149 2.71 12.52 17.30
C PRO A 149 3.42 13.74 16.71
N THR A 150 2.72 14.87 16.64
CA THR A 150 3.27 16.15 16.16
C THR A 150 2.88 17.32 17.05
N ASP A 151 3.55 18.46 16.88
CA ASP A 151 3.24 19.71 17.58
C ASP A 151 2.00 20.43 17.02
N TYR A 152 1.36 19.87 15.98
CA TYR A 152 0.32 20.55 15.19
C TYR A 152 -0.86 21.08 16.04
N LYS A 153 -1.35 20.26 16.99
CA LYS A 153 -2.50 20.64 17.83
C LYS A 153 -2.16 21.70 18.89
N THR A 154 -0.89 21.81 19.27
CA THR A 154 -0.45 22.72 20.34
C THR A 154 0.19 24.00 19.79
N HIS A 155 0.67 23.97 18.54
CA HIS A 155 1.38 25.07 17.89
C HIS A 155 0.78 25.35 16.51
N ASN A 156 -0.35 26.06 16.48
CA ASN A 156 -1.05 26.41 15.24
C ASN A 156 -0.15 27.18 14.24
N ASP A 157 0.74 28.04 14.75
CA ASP A 157 1.81 28.64 13.97
C ASP A 157 3.02 27.70 13.93
N ALA A 158 3.35 27.21 12.74
CA ALA A 158 4.45 26.28 12.51
C ALA A 158 5.81 26.84 12.98
N PHE A 159 6.02 28.15 12.96
CA PHE A 159 7.28 28.75 13.45
C PHE A 159 7.51 28.55 14.94
N THR A 160 6.42 28.42 15.71
CA THR A 160 6.50 28.27 17.17
C THR A 160 6.75 26.83 17.59
N SER A 161 6.75 25.87 16.65
CA SER A 161 7.00 24.47 16.96
C SER A 161 8.41 24.26 17.52
N PRO A 162 8.55 23.67 18.73
CA PRO A 162 9.86 23.32 19.27
C PRO A 162 10.59 22.28 18.42
N ASN A 163 9.85 21.49 17.62
CA ASN A 163 10.39 20.47 16.73
C ASN A 163 10.48 20.94 15.27
N LEU A 164 10.66 22.25 15.00
CA LEU A 164 10.71 22.81 13.64
C LEU A 164 11.72 22.10 12.72
N ILE A 165 12.92 21.79 13.23
CA ILE A 165 13.98 21.08 12.49
C ILE A 165 13.53 19.67 12.09
N HIS A 166 12.72 19.03 12.93
CA HIS A 166 12.14 17.71 12.72
C HIS A 166 10.75 17.78 12.09
N LYS A 167 10.43 18.88 11.40
CA LYS A 167 9.13 19.09 10.73
C LYS A 167 7.93 19.01 11.67
N GLY A 168 8.11 19.35 12.94
CA GLY A 168 7.08 19.30 13.98
C GLY A 168 6.77 17.89 14.50
N LEU A 169 7.53 16.86 14.08
CA LEU A 169 7.37 15.47 14.51
C LEU A 169 7.99 15.27 15.90
N ARG A 170 7.30 14.52 16.76
CA ARG A 170 7.77 14.17 18.11
C ARG A 170 8.25 12.72 18.13
N PHE A 171 9.55 12.55 18.27
CA PHE A 171 10.21 11.24 18.31
C PHE A 171 10.43 10.75 19.73
N ASP A 172 10.58 9.44 19.90
CA ASP A 172 10.98 8.86 21.16
C ASP A 172 12.43 9.26 21.53
N PRO A 173 12.69 9.76 22.75
CA PRO A 173 14.03 10.17 23.16
C PRO A 173 14.96 8.97 23.44
N ASN A 174 14.42 7.75 23.62
CA ASN A 174 15.23 6.57 23.86
C ASN A 174 15.96 6.15 22.58
N ARG A 175 17.30 6.12 22.64
CA ARG A 175 18.15 5.75 21.50
C ARG A 175 17.88 4.34 20.97
N ASN A 176 17.38 3.42 21.81
CA ASN A 176 17.00 2.08 21.38
C ASN A 176 15.80 2.08 20.42
N TYR A 177 15.03 3.17 20.41
CA TYR A 177 13.82 3.39 19.62
C TYR A 177 14.04 4.49 18.57
N ALA A 178 15.30 4.79 18.20
CA ALA A 178 15.65 5.85 17.27
C ALA A 178 14.78 5.83 16.00
N GLY A 179 14.20 6.99 15.68
CA GLY A 179 13.29 7.19 14.54
C GLY A 179 11.83 6.81 14.80
N SER A 180 11.51 6.24 15.97
CA SER A 180 10.14 5.86 16.34
C SER A 180 9.34 7.07 16.88
N PRO A 181 8.01 7.07 16.75
CA PRO A 181 7.15 8.08 17.36
C PRO A 181 7.29 8.10 18.88
N LEU A 182 7.01 9.24 19.52
CA LEU A 182 7.00 9.34 20.98
C LEU A 182 6.02 8.34 21.60
N GLY A 183 6.52 7.30 22.27
CA GLY A 183 5.71 6.18 22.75
C GLY A 183 4.72 6.53 23.86
N THR A 184 5.00 7.58 24.63
CA THR A 184 4.13 8.09 25.71
C THR A 184 2.96 8.93 25.19
N ASP A 185 2.92 9.23 23.89
CA ASP A 185 1.79 9.96 23.31
C ASP A 185 0.52 9.11 23.32
N SER A 186 -0.62 9.76 23.58
CA SER A 186 -1.93 9.10 23.64
C SER A 186 -2.24 8.26 22.39
N GLU A 187 -1.86 8.70 21.21
CA GLU A 187 -2.11 7.94 19.98
C GLU A 187 -1.30 6.64 19.93
N MET A 188 -0.07 6.66 20.42
CA MET A 188 0.77 5.45 20.49
C MET A 188 0.27 4.49 21.56
N THR A 189 -0.11 4.99 22.74
CA THR A 189 -0.67 4.15 23.80
C THR A 189 -1.97 3.45 23.37
N LEU A 190 -2.84 4.14 22.62
CA LEU A 190 -4.06 3.56 22.06
C LEU A 190 -3.76 2.52 20.97
N MET A 191 -2.66 2.69 20.23
CA MET A 191 -2.19 1.70 19.26
C MET A 191 -1.71 0.44 19.95
N PHE A 192 -0.85 0.58 20.97
CA PHE A 192 -0.34 -0.56 21.73
C PHE A 192 -1.46 -1.36 22.38
N ALA A 193 -2.45 -0.68 22.98
CA ALA A 193 -3.62 -1.36 23.54
C ALA A 193 -4.41 -2.18 22.50
N ALA A 194 -4.50 -1.71 21.25
CA ALA A 194 -5.13 -2.47 20.18
C ALA A 194 -4.27 -3.65 19.71
N MET A 195 -2.94 -3.50 19.67
CA MET A 195 -2.01 -4.61 19.41
C MET A 195 -2.12 -5.68 20.50
N ASP A 196 -2.17 -5.28 21.77
CA ASP A 196 -2.31 -6.18 22.91
C ASP A 196 -3.65 -6.91 22.90
N GLU A 197 -4.73 -6.25 22.46
CA GLU A 197 -6.02 -6.93 22.26
C GLU A 197 -5.93 -7.98 21.14
N ILE A 198 -5.23 -7.70 20.03
CA ILE A 198 -5.01 -8.70 18.97
C ILE A 198 -4.22 -9.89 19.53
N VAL A 199 -3.11 -9.63 20.23
CA VAL A 199 -2.30 -10.67 20.87
C VAL A 199 -3.17 -11.52 21.80
N GLY A 200 -3.92 -10.89 22.71
CA GLY A 200 -4.78 -11.59 23.66
C GLY A 200 -5.94 -12.35 23.00
N VAL A 201 -6.45 -11.90 21.85
CA VAL A 201 -7.46 -12.66 21.07
C VAL A 201 -6.83 -13.89 20.43
N VAL A 202 -5.66 -13.74 19.83
CA VAL A 202 -4.98 -14.84 19.15
C VAL A 202 -4.51 -15.89 20.15
N GLU A 203 -3.98 -15.51 21.31
CA GLU A 203 -3.59 -16.47 22.35
C GLU A 203 -4.78 -17.25 22.91
N ARG A 204 -5.97 -16.64 22.99
CA ARG A 204 -7.19 -17.29 23.51
C ARG A 204 -7.89 -18.19 22.49
N HIS A 205 -7.84 -17.84 21.21
CA HIS A 205 -8.69 -18.46 20.18
C HIS A 205 -7.90 -19.05 19.00
N GLY A 206 -6.58 -18.89 18.96
CA GLY A 206 -5.75 -19.17 17.79
C GLY A 206 -5.82 -18.05 16.74
N ALA A 207 -4.82 -18.00 15.85
CA ALA A 207 -4.70 -16.91 14.88
C ALA A 207 -5.87 -16.87 13.88
N ILE A 208 -6.26 -18.04 13.35
CA ILE A 208 -7.30 -18.15 12.31
C ILE A 208 -8.66 -17.73 12.86
N VAL A 209 -9.14 -18.39 13.93
CA VAL A 209 -10.46 -18.09 14.54
C VAL A 209 -10.45 -16.75 15.28
N GLY A 210 -9.29 -16.32 15.77
CA GLY A 210 -9.12 -15.03 16.44
C GLY A 210 -9.42 -13.86 15.51
N ARG A 211 -9.02 -13.92 14.24
CA ARG A 211 -9.22 -12.84 13.23
C ARG A 211 -10.69 -12.43 13.12
N ASP A 212 -11.61 -13.39 13.07
CA ASP A 212 -13.05 -13.14 12.94
C ASP A 212 -13.66 -12.43 14.18
N LYS A 213 -12.96 -12.47 15.32
CA LYS A 213 -13.40 -11.85 16.57
C LYS A 213 -12.85 -10.43 16.76
N LEU A 214 -11.94 -9.96 15.91
CA LEU A 214 -11.24 -8.70 16.11
C LEU A 214 -12.15 -7.49 15.94
N LEU A 215 -12.99 -7.46 14.90
CA LEU A 215 -13.88 -6.32 14.65
C LEU A 215 -14.94 -6.10 15.73
N SER A 216 -15.17 -7.08 16.61
CA SER A 216 -16.08 -6.93 17.76
C SER A 216 -15.38 -6.43 19.03
N LYS A 217 -14.07 -6.18 19.00
CA LYS A 217 -13.31 -5.73 20.18
C LYS A 217 -13.38 -4.23 20.35
N ARG A 218 -13.53 -3.77 21.60
CA ARG A 218 -13.72 -2.35 21.92
C ARG A 218 -12.60 -1.43 21.43
N PRO A 219 -11.30 -1.76 21.59
CA PRO A 219 -10.23 -0.92 21.03
C PRO A 219 -10.36 -0.72 19.51
N ILE A 220 -10.77 -1.77 18.80
CA ILE A 220 -10.91 -1.78 17.34
C ILE A 220 -12.18 -1.04 16.91
N ILE A 221 -13.32 -1.28 17.56
CA ILE A 221 -14.58 -0.55 17.32
C ILE A 221 -14.39 0.94 17.54
N ASN A 222 -13.80 1.32 18.67
CA ASN A 222 -13.59 2.72 19.04
C ASN A 222 -12.64 3.41 18.05
N ARG A 223 -11.57 2.72 17.62
CA ARG A 223 -10.63 3.27 16.65
C ARG A 223 -11.24 3.44 15.26
N ARG A 224 -12.06 2.47 14.82
CA ARG A 224 -12.83 2.60 13.56
C ARG A 224 -13.82 3.76 13.62
N ALA A 225 -14.54 3.92 14.74
CA ALA A 225 -15.45 5.04 14.94
C ALA A 225 -14.71 6.39 14.92
N PHE A 226 -13.54 6.46 15.56
CA PHE A 226 -12.66 7.63 15.51
C PHE A 226 -12.23 7.97 14.08
N MET A 227 -11.79 6.98 13.28
CA MET A 227 -11.42 7.21 11.88
C MET A 227 -12.58 7.78 11.06
N ASN A 228 -13.79 7.25 11.25
CA ASN A 228 -14.99 7.76 10.59
C ASN A 228 -15.32 9.20 11.04
N GLN A 229 -15.15 9.49 12.33
CA GLN A 229 -15.29 10.85 12.84
C GLN A 229 -14.24 11.79 12.24
N GLU A 230 -12.98 11.36 12.11
CA GLU A 230 -11.91 12.17 11.52
C GLU A 230 -12.11 12.42 10.01
N PHE A 231 -12.70 11.47 9.29
CA PHE A 231 -13.15 11.72 7.91
C PHE A 231 -14.14 12.89 7.88
N VAL A 232 -15.17 12.87 8.73
CA VAL A 232 -16.21 13.91 8.74
C VAL A 232 -15.69 15.25 9.28
N SER A 233 -15.00 15.23 10.43
CA SER A 233 -14.54 16.44 11.14
C SER A 233 -13.54 17.25 10.32
N LYS A 234 -12.75 16.59 9.47
CA LYS A 234 -11.77 17.22 8.59
C LYS A 234 -12.32 17.55 7.19
N GLY A 235 -13.64 17.44 7.00
CA GLY A 235 -14.29 17.78 5.72
C GLY A 235 -13.97 16.79 4.60
N GLY A 236 -13.84 15.51 4.93
CA GLY A 236 -13.62 14.45 3.95
C GLY A 236 -14.74 14.37 2.93
N THR A 237 -14.37 14.38 1.66
CA THR A 237 -15.30 14.20 0.53
C THR A 237 -14.71 13.21 -0.47
N MET A 238 -15.60 12.66 -1.31
CA MET A 238 -15.22 11.73 -2.39
C MET A 238 -14.71 12.46 -3.64
N ASP A 239 -14.54 13.79 -3.56
CA ASP A 239 -14.14 14.66 -4.68
C ASP A 239 -12.70 15.20 -4.51
N THR A 240 -11.97 14.66 -3.54
CA THR A 240 -10.56 15.00 -3.29
C THR A 240 -9.62 13.98 -3.93
N SER A 241 -8.35 14.34 -4.08
CA SER A 241 -7.31 13.42 -4.57
C SER A 241 -7.27 12.13 -3.70
N PRO A 242 -7.08 10.93 -4.28
CA PRO A 242 -6.84 10.67 -5.70
C PRO A 242 -8.09 10.65 -6.57
N LEU A 243 -9.29 10.69 -5.98
CA LEU A 243 -10.56 10.58 -6.71
C LEU A 243 -10.85 11.78 -7.61
N SER A 244 -10.35 12.97 -7.27
CA SER A 244 -10.43 14.15 -8.15
C SER A 244 -9.69 13.98 -9.49
N ALA A 245 -8.84 12.96 -9.62
CA ALA A 245 -8.08 12.66 -10.83
C ALA A 245 -8.64 11.45 -11.60
N ILE A 246 -9.84 10.98 -11.26
CA ILE A 246 -10.50 9.90 -11.99
C ILE A 246 -11.57 10.43 -12.94
N GLU A 247 -11.91 9.65 -13.96
CA GLU A 247 -13.10 9.81 -14.79
C GLU A 247 -13.89 8.51 -14.80
N LYS A 248 -15.22 8.61 -14.76
CA LYS A 248 -16.11 7.46 -14.93
C LYS A 248 -16.71 7.51 -16.33
N ILE A 249 -16.55 6.43 -17.09
CA ILE A 249 -17.04 6.34 -18.47
C ILE A 249 -17.74 5.00 -18.72
N PRO A 250 -18.61 4.89 -19.74
CA PRO A 250 -19.08 3.60 -20.22
C PRO A 250 -17.89 2.76 -20.73
N THR A 251 -17.83 1.49 -20.36
CA THR A 251 -16.73 0.60 -20.74
C THR A 251 -16.60 0.44 -22.25
N GLN A 252 -17.69 0.60 -23.00
CA GLN A 252 -17.66 0.62 -24.47
C GLN A 252 -16.64 1.62 -25.04
N TYR A 253 -16.41 2.74 -24.37
CA TYR A 253 -15.47 3.75 -24.85
C TYR A 253 -14.02 3.27 -24.76
N LEU A 254 -13.69 2.54 -23.69
CA LEU A 254 -12.40 1.87 -23.54
C LEU A 254 -12.24 0.78 -24.61
N LEU A 255 -13.28 -0.04 -24.84
CA LEU A 255 -13.24 -1.10 -25.84
C LEU A 255 -13.06 -0.54 -27.26
N ASN A 256 -13.77 0.54 -27.61
CA ASN A 256 -13.60 1.24 -28.87
C ASN A 256 -12.20 1.83 -29.04
N TYR A 257 -11.54 2.25 -27.95
CA TYR A 257 -10.15 2.67 -27.98
C TYR A 257 -9.21 1.47 -28.21
N LEU A 258 -9.46 0.33 -27.56
CA LEU A 258 -8.58 -0.83 -27.62
C LEU A 258 -8.79 -1.70 -28.87
N ILE A 259 -9.91 -1.56 -29.57
CA ILE A 259 -10.23 -2.36 -30.78
C ILE A 259 -9.16 -2.23 -31.88
N ARG A 260 -8.37 -1.14 -31.87
CA ARG A 260 -7.21 -0.97 -32.77
C ARG A 260 -6.15 -2.06 -32.63
N PHE A 261 -6.14 -2.77 -31.50
CA PHE A 261 -5.22 -3.86 -31.19
C PHE A 261 -5.82 -5.25 -31.47
N GLU A 262 -7.11 -5.32 -31.83
CA GLU A 262 -7.74 -6.56 -32.27
C GLU A 262 -7.40 -6.88 -33.74
N ASN A 263 -7.47 -8.15 -34.11
CA ASN A 263 -7.33 -8.62 -35.48
C ASN A 263 -8.18 -9.89 -35.71
N SER A 264 -8.09 -10.53 -36.89
CA SER A 264 -8.90 -11.70 -37.21
C SER A 264 -8.66 -12.93 -36.32
N GLN A 265 -7.58 -12.95 -35.56
CA GLN A 265 -7.20 -14.05 -34.66
C GLN A 265 -7.29 -13.67 -33.18
N TYR A 266 -7.48 -12.40 -32.85
CA TYR A 266 -7.46 -11.91 -31.48
C TYR A 266 -8.51 -10.84 -31.24
N HIS A 267 -9.33 -11.08 -30.22
CA HIS A 267 -10.31 -10.15 -29.67
C HIS A 267 -10.07 -9.99 -28.18
N ILE A 268 -10.33 -8.80 -27.66
CA ILE A 268 -10.23 -8.52 -26.22
C ILE A 268 -11.25 -9.40 -25.49
N GLY A 269 -10.77 -10.12 -24.47
CA GLY A 269 -11.49 -11.09 -23.65
C GLY A 269 -12.60 -10.49 -22.78
N GLU A 270 -13.17 -11.34 -21.93
CA GLU A 270 -14.43 -11.04 -21.25
C GLU A 270 -14.25 -10.16 -20.02
N LEU A 271 -13.08 -10.17 -19.37
CA LEU A 271 -12.85 -9.44 -18.11
C LEU A 271 -13.26 -7.97 -18.21
N LEU A 272 -12.75 -7.25 -19.21
CA LEU A 272 -13.11 -5.83 -19.40
C LEU A 272 -14.59 -5.69 -19.76
N ARG A 273 -15.12 -6.57 -20.61
CA ARG A 273 -16.50 -6.53 -21.12
C ARG A 273 -17.55 -6.85 -20.05
N SER A 274 -17.16 -7.58 -19.01
CA SER A 274 -18.05 -8.03 -17.92
C SER A 274 -18.65 -6.86 -17.12
N ARG A 275 -18.08 -5.65 -17.25
CA ARG A 275 -18.49 -4.45 -16.50
C ARG A 275 -18.99 -3.38 -17.45
N GLN A 276 -20.07 -2.70 -17.06
CA GLN A 276 -20.69 -1.66 -17.88
C GLN A 276 -19.93 -0.34 -17.86
N GLU A 277 -19.21 -0.07 -16.78
CA GLU A 277 -18.56 1.21 -16.54
C GLU A 277 -17.10 1.02 -16.10
N THR A 278 -16.29 2.01 -16.43
CA THR A 278 -14.85 2.05 -16.21
C THR A 278 -14.48 3.29 -15.43
N ILE A 279 -13.64 3.13 -14.41
CA ILE A 279 -12.94 4.21 -13.70
C ILE A 279 -11.55 4.35 -14.30
N ILE A 280 -11.25 5.52 -14.85
CA ILE A 280 -9.92 5.87 -15.37
C ILE A 280 -9.22 6.78 -14.38
N TYR A 281 -8.08 6.35 -13.84
CA TYR A 281 -7.17 7.20 -13.08
C TYR A 281 -6.16 7.89 -14.01
N LYS A 282 -6.20 9.22 -14.07
CA LYS A 282 -5.39 10.04 -14.98
C LYS A 282 -4.11 10.52 -14.30
N VAL A 283 -2.96 10.25 -14.92
CA VAL A 283 -1.64 10.65 -14.43
C VAL A 283 -0.83 11.29 -15.55
N ASP A 284 -0.79 12.63 -15.60
CA ASP A 284 0.04 13.36 -16.57
C ASP A 284 1.40 13.77 -15.95
N ALA A 285 2.23 12.77 -15.68
CA ALA A 285 3.56 12.92 -15.07
C ALA A 285 4.57 11.98 -15.72
N LYS A 286 5.87 12.16 -15.38
CA LYS A 286 6.88 11.16 -15.75
C LYS A 286 6.56 9.81 -15.11
N PHE A 287 6.77 8.73 -15.85
CA PHE A 287 6.57 7.37 -15.34
C PHE A 287 7.41 7.14 -14.09
N ARG A 288 6.76 6.86 -12.97
CA ARG A 288 7.42 6.66 -11.67
C ARG A 288 6.54 5.83 -10.75
N GLY A 289 7.13 5.38 -9.64
CA GLY A 289 6.40 4.83 -8.52
C GLY A 289 5.64 5.92 -7.78
N ASP A 290 6.15 6.36 -6.63
CA ASP A 290 5.34 7.17 -5.73
C ASP A 290 4.94 8.55 -6.32
N PRO A 291 3.69 9.00 -6.06
CA PRO A 291 2.70 8.40 -5.15
C PRO A 291 1.66 7.49 -5.81
N TYR A 292 1.78 7.25 -7.12
CA TYR A 292 0.69 6.70 -7.93
C TYR A 292 0.31 5.25 -7.64
N PRO A 293 1.23 4.31 -7.31
CA PRO A 293 0.89 2.93 -6.96
C PRO A 293 -0.08 2.83 -5.80
N GLY A 294 0.22 3.56 -4.72
CA GLY A 294 -0.59 3.57 -3.53
C GLY A 294 -1.94 4.26 -3.73
N ALA A 295 -1.96 5.34 -4.53
CA ALA A 295 -3.20 5.99 -4.94
C ALA A 295 -4.10 5.09 -5.80
N LEU A 296 -3.53 4.34 -6.76
CA LEU A 296 -4.26 3.38 -7.58
C LEU A 296 -4.90 2.29 -6.71
N ALA A 297 -4.13 1.76 -5.75
CA ALA A 297 -4.64 0.83 -4.75
C ALA A 297 -5.82 1.43 -3.99
N ALA A 298 -5.70 2.66 -3.46
CA ALA A 298 -6.78 3.31 -2.75
C ALA A 298 -8.04 3.53 -3.62
N ILE A 299 -7.89 3.93 -4.89
CA ILE A 299 -9.01 4.10 -5.83
C ILE A 299 -9.78 2.78 -6.01
N ASP A 300 -9.07 1.65 -6.11
CA ASP A 300 -9.69 0.34 -6.24
C ASP A 300 -10.71 0.10 -5.12
N TYR A 301 -10.27 0.31 -3.87
CA TYR A 301 -11.10 0.11 -2.69
C TYR A 301 -12.19 1.16 -2.50
N LEU A 302 -11.93 2.42 -2.87
CA LEU A 302 -12.87 3.52 -2.71
C LEU A 302 -13.99 3.52 -3.77
N LYS A 303 -13.77 2.92 -4.94
CA LYS A 303 -14.68 3.04 -6.09
C LYS A 303 -15.00 1.74 -6.81
N CYS A 304 -14.06 0.82 -6.93
CA CYS A 304 -14.19 -0.30 -7.88
C CYS A 304 -14.56 -1.61 -7.21
N ARG A 305 -13.95 -1.94 -6.08
CA ARG A 305 -14.01 -3.26 -5.45
C ARG A 305 -15.24 -3.44 -4.56
N GLU A 306 -15.91 -4.58 -4.71
CA GLU A 306 -17.02 -5.01 -3.84
C GLU A 306 -16.70 -6.33 -3.11
N GLY A 307 -15.78 -7.15 -3.63
CA GLY A 307 -15.33 -8.41 -3.03
C GLY A 307 -13.80 -8.54 -2.83
N LYS A 308 -13.34 -9.75 -2.51
CA LYS A 308 -11.94 -10.02 -2.12
C LYS A 308 -10.99 -10.17 -3.31
N SER A 309 -11.51 -10.43 -4.50
CA SER A 309 -10.71 -10.54 -5.72
C SER A 309 -10.88 -9.30 -6.61
N PHE A 310 -9.96 -9.12 -7.56
CA PHE A 310 -10.12 -8.09 -8.59
C PHE A 310 -11.27 -8.41 -9.56
N GLU A 311 -11.74 -9.66 -9.60
CA GLU A 311 -12.87 -10.09 -10.44
C GLU A 311 -14.18 -9.52 -9.90
N GLU A 312 -14.32 -9.48 -8.57
CA GLU A 312 -15.45 -8.92 -7.82
C GLU A 312 -15.42 -7.37 -7.73
N ARG A 313 -15.00 -6.71 -8.82
CA ARG A 313 -15.13 -5.26 -8.98
C ARG A 313 -16.39 -4.92 -9.77
N ARG A 314 -17.05 -3.85 -9.33
CA ARG A 314 -18.16 -3.22 -10.04
C ARG A 314 -17.72 -2.47 -11.30
N TYR A 315 -16.52 -1.86 -11.26
CA TYR A 315 -15.98 -1.10 -12.38
C TYR A 315 -14.61 -1.61 -12.77
N ASN A 316 -14.28 -1.51 -14.07
CA ASN A 316 -12.90 -1.65 -14.50
C ASN A 316 -12.06 -0.51 -13.92
N LEU A 317 -10.83 -0.82 -13.51
CA LEU A 317 -9.86 0.19 -13.05
C LEU A 317 -8.73 0.34 -14.07
N ILE A 318 -8.66 1.49 -14.71
CA ILE A 318 -7.69 1.77 -15.78
C ILE A 318 -6.75 2.87 -15.34
N MET A 319 -5.45 2.69 -15.56
CA MET A 319 -4.46 3.74 -15.32
C MET A 319 -4.06 4.38 -16.66
N VAL A 320 -4.24 5.69 -16.81
CA VAL A 320 -3.83 6.44 -18.00
C VAL A 320 -2.63 7.32 -17.65
N TRP A 321 -1.52 7.10 -18.36
CA TRP A 321 -0.33 7.93 -18.30
C TRP A 321 -0.37 8.99 -19.41
N GLY A 322 -0.98 10.13 -19.09
CA GLY A 322 -1.10 11.27 -19.99
C GLY A 322 -2.40 12.05 -19.79
N ASN A 323 -2.63 13.03 -20.67
CA ASN A 323 -3.88 13.78 -20.71
C ASN A 323 -4.95 13.00 -21.47
N LEU A 324 -6.10 12.77 -20.83
CA LEU A 324 -7.23 12.03 -21.38
C LEU A 324 -8.26 13.01 -21.95
N THR A 325 -8.68 12.78 -23.19
CA THR A 325 -9.86 13.40 -23.77
C THR A 325 -10.88 12.33 -24.11
N ILE A 326 -12.13 12.56 -23.71
CA ILE A 326 -13.26 11.66 -23.94
C ILE A 326 -14.05 12.20 -25.14
N ASP A 327 -14.19 11.39 -26.18
CA ASP A 327 -15.01 11.72 -27.34
C ASP A 327 -16.38 11.05 -27.20
N ASN A 328 -17.39 11.84 -26.84
CA ASN A 328 -18.76 11.35 -26.67
C ASN A 328 -19.47 11.09 -28.00
N THR A 329 -19.03 11.69 -29.10
CA THR A 329 -19.62 11.50 -30.43
C THR A 329 -19.20 10.15 -31.00
N ASN A 330 -17.90 9.88 -31.01
CA ASN A 330 -17.34 8.61 -31.49
C ASN A 330 -17.29 7.54 -30.41
N ARG A 331 -17.72 7.86 -29.17
CA ARG A 331 -17.72 6.97 -28.02
C ARG A 331 -16.36 6.32 -27.81
N THR A 332 -15.30 7.12 -27.77
CA THR A 332 -13.92 6.65 -27.65
C THR A 332 -13.10 7.60 -26.78
N LEU A 333 -11.81 7.32 -26.64
CA LEU A 333 -10.86 8.15 -25.92
C LEU A 333 -9.68 8.54 -26.82
N SER A 334 -8.99 9.61 -26.45
CA SER A 334 -7.66 9.93 -26.96
C SER A 334 -6.75 10.30 -25.80
N ILE A 335 -5.50 9.87 -25.89
CA ILE A 335 -4.48 10.12 -24.86
C ILE A 335 -3.36 10.93 -25.51
N SER A 336 -2.99 12.05 -24.90
CA SER A 336 -1.87 12.88 -25.35
C SER A 336 -0.96 13.22 -24.18
N SER A 337 0.35 13.01 -24.34
CA SER A 337 1.38 13.48 -23.40
C SER A 337 2.76 13.28 -24.03
N THR A 338 3.73 14.06 -23.57
CA THR A 338 5.15 13.89 -23.88
C THR A 338 5.95 13.44 -22.66
N LYS A 339 5.30 13.25 -21.51
CA LYS A 339 5.98 13.01 -20.22
C LYS A 339 6.28 11.53 -19.97
N SER A 340 5.56 10.63 -20.62
CA SER A 340 5.61 9.18 -20.39
C SER A 340 5.12 8.41 -21.61
N THR A 341 5.72 7.25 -21.82
CA THR A 341 5.51 6.36 -22.97
C THR A 341 5.40 4.91 -22.51
N ILE A 342 4.85 4.04 -23.37
CA ILE A 342 4.85 2.60 -23.12
C ILE A 342 6.27 2.06 -22.91
N ASN A 343 7.26 2.66 -23.57
CA ASN A 343 8.66 2.29 -23.44
C ASN A 343 9.22 2.54 -22.04
N ASP A 344 8.70 3.51 -21.27
CA ASP A 344 9.14 3.73 -19.88
C ASP A 344 8.70 2.58 -18.95
N PHE A 345 7.49 2.05 -19.19
CA PHE A 345 7.01 0.84 -18.53
C PHE A 345 7.88 -0.35 -18.93
N VAL A 346 8.09 -0.57 -20.24
CA VAL A 346 8.88 -1.71 -20.76
C VAL A 346 10.31 -1.66 -20.23
N LYS A 347 10.97 -0.51 -20.22
CA LYS A 347 12.32 -0.34 -19.64
C LYS A 347 12.36 -0.71 -18.17
N SER A 348 11.35 -0.34 -17.38
CA SER A 348 11.27 -0.70 -15.96
C SER A 348 11.10 -2.20 -15.76
N VAL A 349 10.35 -2.88 -16.64
CA VAL A 349 10.21 -4.34 -16.63
C VAL A 349 11.52 -5.02 -17.04
N GLN A 350 12.12 -4.61 -18.16
CA GLN A 350 13.39 -5.15 -18.67
C GLN A 350 14.55 -4.95 -17.70
N ALA A 351 14.57 -3.85 -16.95
CA ALA A 351 15.55 -3.62 -15.88
C ALA A 351 15.44 -4.64 -14.73
N SER A 352 14.38 -5.46 -14.68
CA SER A 352 14.24 -6.57 -13.74
C SER A 352 14.77 -7.90 -14.29
N GLU A 353 15.07 -7.99 -15.59
CA GLU A 353 15.52 -9.23 -16.25
C GLU A 353 16.90 -9.66 -15.78
N ASN A 354 17.79 -8.71 -15.48
CA ASN A 354 19.09 -9.02 -14.86
C ASN A 354 18.97 -9.70 -13.48
N LYS A 355 17.77 -9.69 -12.87
CA LYS A 355 17.45 -10.40 -11.63
C LYS A 355 16.78 -11.75 -11.89
N ASN A 356 16.26 -11.99 -13.09
CA ASN A 356 15.69 -13.27 -13.46
C ASN A 356 16.82 -14.25 -13.76
N ILE A 357 16.86 -15.37 -13.04
CA ILE A 357 17.90 -16.40 -13.23
C ILE A 357 17.33 -17.69 -13.81
N LEU A 358 16.05 -17.71 -14.20
CA LEU A 358 15.38 -18.88 -14.76
C LEU A 358 15.93 -19.32 -16.12
N SER A 359 16.57 -18.39 -16.85
CA SER A 359 17.20 -18.65 -18.16
C SER A 359 18.61 -19.22 -18.05
N LYS A 360 19.21 -19.31 -16.85
CA LYS A 360 20.54 -19.91 -16.67
C LYS A 360 20.48 -21.42 -16.82
N ASP A 361 21.49 -22.00 -17.46
CA ASP A 361 21.73 -23.44 -17.39
C ASP A 361 22.11 -23.85 -15.97
N TYR A 362 21.79 -25.07 -15.54
CA TYR A 362 22.07 -25.52 -14.18
C TYR A 362 23.56 -25.40 -13.80
N SER A 363 24.46 -25.67 -14.76
CA SER A 363 25.91 -25.53 -14.58
C SER A 363 26.39 -24.09 -14.33
N GLN A 364 25.55 -23.10 -14.64
CA GLN A 364 25.82 -21.67 -14.45
C GLN A 364 25.22 -21.12 -13.14
N ILE A 365 24.41 -21.92 -12.44
CA ILE A 365 23.80 -21.54 -11.17
C ILE A 365 24.78 -21.81 -10.05
N SER A 366 25.23 -20.76 -9.36
CA SER A 366 26.07 -20.94 -8.18
C SER A 366 25.27 -21.59 -7.04
N ASN A 367 25.94 -22.35 -6.16
CA ASN A 367 25.27 -23.05 -5.05
C ASN A 367 24.41 -22.12 -4.16
N SER A 368 24.83 -20.86 -3.99
CA SER A 368 24.09 -19.85 -3.23
C SER A 368 22.86 -19.30 -3.97
N GLU A 369 22.78 -19.46 -5.29
CA GLU A 369 21.64 -19.08 -6.11
C GLU A 369 20.60 -20.20 -6.25
N ILE A 370 20.94 -21.47 -5.96
CA ILE A 370 20.01 -22.61 -6.10
C ILE A 370 18.66 -22.37 -5.38
N PRO A 371 18.62 -21.92 -4.11
CA PRO A 371 17.34 -21.67 -3.43
C PRO A 371 16.56 -20.51 -4.06
N ARG A 372 17.26 -19.50 -4.58
CA ARG A 372 16.68 -18.36 -5.28
C ARG A 372 16.10 -18.78 -6.64
N TYR A 373 16.80 -19.64 -7.37
CA TYR A 373 16.33 -20.21 -8.63
C TYR A 373 15.03 -20.99 -8.39
N TYR A 374 15.03 -21.89 -7.40
CA TYR A 374 13.83 -22.66 -7.06
C TYR A 374 12.66 -21.78 -6.60
N MET A 375 12.94 -20.68 -5.88
CA MET A 375 11.92 -19.68 -5.58
C MET A 375 11.35 -19.04 -6.86
N GLN A 376 12.19 -18.64 -7.82
CA GLN A 376 11.69 -18.06 -9.08
C GLN A 376 10.94 -19.09 -9.93
N VAL A 377 11.24 -20.38 -9.83
CA VAL A 377 10.43 -21.44 -10.48
C VAL A 377 9.00 -21.43 -9.93
N ARG A 378 8.83 -21.19 -8.63
CA ARG A 378 7.51 -21.16 -7.97
C ARG A 378 6.71 -19.90 -8.25
N TYR A 379 7.33 -18.72 -8.24
CA TYR A 379 6.63 -17.43 -8.31
C TYR A 379 6.89 -16.63 -9.58
N GLY A 380 7.69 -17.19 -10.51
CA GLY A 380 8.25 -16.45 -11.62
C GLY A 380 9.05 -15.23 -11.15
N SER A 381 8.92 -14.14 -11.91
CA SER A 381 9.59 -12.86 -11.63
C SER A 381 8.81 -11.94 -10.69
N THR A 382 7.76 -12.43 -10.00
CA THR A 382 6.85 -11.60 -9.17
C THR A 382 7.62 -10.68 -8.23
N TYR A 383 8.55 -11.23 -7.44
CA TYR A 383 9.32 -10.46 -6.45
C TYR A 383 10.56 -9.75 -7.03
N SER A 384 10.96 -10.09 -8.26
CA SER A 384 12.11 -9.49 -8.96
C SER A 384 11.75 -8.19 -9.66
N LYS A 385 10.46 -7.99 -9.99
CA LYS A 385 9.91 -6.73 -10.50
C LYS A 385 9.97 -5.64 -9.43
N VAL A 386 10.25 -4.41 -9.86
CA VAL A 386 10.20 -3.20 -9.00
C VAL A 386 8.78 -2.89 -8.52
N LYS A 387 8.66 -2.24 -7.35
CA LYS A 387 7.39 -1.95 -6.63
C LYS A 387 6.27 -1.47 -7.56
N HIS A 388 6.52 -0.40 -8.33
CA HIS A 388 5.46 0.23 -9.12
C HIS A 388 4.93 -0.67 -10.23
N ILE A 389 5.77 -1.50 -10.84
CA ILE A 389 5.32 -2.50 -11.81
C ILE A 389 4.42 -3.53 -11.12
N ARG A 390 4.82 -4.07 -9.96
CA ARG A 390 4.00 -5.04 -9.21
C ARG A 390 2.62 -4.48 -8.87
N VAL A 391 2.59 -3.27 -8.32
CA VAL A 391 1.34 -2.64 -7.87
C VAL A 391 0.46 -2.20 -9.03
N PHE A 392 1.02 -1.57 -10.07
CA PHE A 392 0.23 -1.18 -11.25
C PHE A 392 -0.37 -2.41 -11.93
N SER A 393 0.44 -3.45 -12.17
CA SER A 393 -0.04 -4.68 -12.78
C SER A 393 -0.99 -5.47 -11.90
N TYR A 394 -1.01 -5.25 -10.57
CA TYR A 394 -1.94 -5.89 -9.64
C TYR A 394 -3.29 -5.19 -9.56
N PHE A 395 -3.32 -3.85 -9.56
CA PHE A 395 -4.57 -3.11 -9.41
C PHE A 395 -5.21 -2.70 -10.72
N ALA A 396 -4.44 -2.41 -11.78
CA ALA A 396 -5.01 -1.97 -13.04
C ALA A 396 -5.48 -3.16 -13.90
N ASP A 397 -6.69 -3.05 -14.44
CA ASP A 397 -7.18 -3.95 -15.49
C ASP A 397 -6.57 -3.58 -16.86
N ALA A 398 -6.22 -2.30 -17.06
CA ALA A 398 -5.37 -1.86 -18.16
C ALA A 398 -4.53 -0.62 -17.80
N ILE A 399 -3.38 -0.48 -18.46
CA ILE A 399 -2.49 0.68 -18.36
C ILE A 399 -2.30 1.23 -19.77
N LEU A 400 -2.69 2.49 -19.98
CA LEU A 400 -2.67 3.14 -21.29
C LEU A 400 -1.65 4.28 -21.30
N PHE A 401 -0.97 4.42 -22.43
CA PHE A 401 -0.03 5.48 -22.76
C PHE A 401 -0.45 6.15 -24.09
N PRO A 402 0.13 7.30 -24.47
CA PRO A 402 -0.17 7.92 -25.76
C PRO A 402 0.24 7.03 -26.94
N ASP A 403 1.26 6.20 -26.77
CA ASP A 403 1.91 5.39 -27.80
C ASP A 403 1.78 3.88 -27.60
N GLY A 404 1.00 3.41 -26.62
CA GLY A 404 0.80 1.98 -26.38
C GLY A 404 -0.18 1.66 -25.26
N SER A 405 -0.54 0.40 -25.11
CA SER A 405 -1.49 -0.06 -24.10
C SER A 405 -1.21 -1.49 -23.67
N LEU A 406 -1.51 -1.79 -22.40
CA LEU A 406 -1.40 -3.12 -21.79
C LEU A 406 -2.71 -3.40 -21.05
N TRP A 407 -3.26 -4.59 -21.14
CA TRP A 407 -4.48 -4.97 -20.41
C TRP A 407 -4.41 -6.42 -19.94
N ARG A 408 -5.26 -6.71 -18.96
CA ARG A 408 -5.57 -8.08 -18.54
C ARG A 408 -6.62 -8.64 -19.46
N ASP A 409 -6.36 -9.87 -19.90
CA ASP A 409 -7.31 -10.68 -20.62
C ASP A 409 -7.64 -11.90 -19.77
N ALA A 410 -8.93 -12.25 -19.74
CA ALA A 410 -9.45 -13.49 -19.17
C ALA A 410 -10.42 -14.11 -20.17
#